data_AF-A0A068TBB6-F1
#
_entry.id   AF-A0A068TBB6-F1
#
_cell.length_a   1.000
_cell.length_b   1.000
_cell.length_c   1.000
_cell.angle_alpha   90.00
_cell.angle_beta   90.00
_cell.angle_gamma   90.00
#
_symmetry.space_group_name_H-M   'P 1'
#
loop_
_entity.id
_entity.type
_entity.pdbx_description
1 polymer ?
#
loop_
_entity_poly.entity_id
_entity_poly.type
_entity_poly.pdbx_seq_one_letter_code
_entity_poly.pdbx_strand_id
1 'polypeptide(L)' 'MAQFKNLEHLVQTGAPAFDKDWMPGQKVPNAGIYRCRTCGDEIVVHKAAAIPQIHHEHTVLGPVVWKLLVFAQKHPSRP' A
#
# COMPACT_ATOMS: atom_id res chain seq x y z
N MET A 1 2.66 6.71 9.31
CA MET A 1 1.81 5.56 9.72
C MET A 1 0.38 5.94 9.46
N ALA A 2 -0.34 5.18 8.65
CA ALA A 2 -1.73 5.45 8.29
C ALA A 2 -2.57 5.76 9.54
N GLN A 3 -3.26 6.90 9.51
CA GLN A 3 -4.07 7.40 10.61
C GLN A 3 -5.55 7.07 10.37
N PHE A 4 -6.27 6.71 11.43
CA PHE A 4 -7.71 6.51 11.39
C PHE A 4 -8.35 7.01 12.68
N LYS A 5 -9.58 7.53 12.58
CA LYS A 5 -10.36 8.00 13.74
C LYS A 5 -11.49 7.03 14.10
N ASN A 6 -12.21 6.56 13.08
CA ASN A 6 -13.43 5.79 13.22
C ASN A 6 -13.14 4.33 12.82
N LEU A 7 -12.95 3.45 13.80
CA LEU A 7 -12.62 2.04 13.58
C LEU A 7 -13.81 1.26 12.98
N GLU A 8 -15.05 1.70 13.20
CA GLU A 8 -16.28 1.09 12.70
C GLU A 8 -16.41 1.08 11.17
N HIS A 9 -15.58 1.87 10.48
CA HIS A 9 -15.50 1.90 9.01
C HIS A 9 -14.29 1.13 8.45
N LEU A 10 -13.55 0.43 9.31
CA LEU A 10 -12.40 -0.38 8.91
C LEU A 10 -12.65 -1.85 9.25
N VAL A 11 -12.21 -2.71 8.34
CA VAL A 11 -12.20 -4.16 8.56
C VAL A 11 -10.76 -4.61 8.65
N GLN A 12 -10.37 -5.11 9.82
CA GLN A 12 -9.10 -5.81 9.96
C GLN A 12 -9.21 -7.20 9.32
N THR A 13 -8.32 -7.53 8.39
CA THR A 13 -8.31 -8.83 7.70
C THR A 13 -6.88 -9.32 7.52
N GLY A 14 -6.69 -10.64 7.43
CA GLY A 14 -5.42 -11.27 7.07
C GLY A 14 -5.27 -11.51 5.57
N ALA A 15 -5.70 -10.56 4.72
CA ALA A 15 -5.61 -10.74 3.28
C ALA A 15 -4.13 -10.88 2.84
N PRO A 16 -3.77 -11.88 2.00
CA PRO A 16 -2.37 -12.13 1.60
C PRO A 16 -1.66 -10.95 0.92
N ALA A 17 -2.42 -9.96 0.43
CA ALA A 17 -1.88 -8.74 -0.15
C ALA A 17 -1.06 -7.89 0.85
N PHE A 18 -1.33 -8.01 2.16
CA PHE A 18 -0.59 -7.33 3.21
C PHE A 18 0.80 -7.95 3.45
N ASP A 19 0.93 -9.25 3.24
CA ASP A 19 2.19 -9.98 3.48
C ASP A 19 3.17 -9.86 2.30
N LYS A 20 2.69 -9.45 1.12
CA LYS A 20 3.52 -9.31 -0.08
C LYS A 20 4.44 -8.09 -0.02
N ASP A 21 5.70 -8.30 -0.34
CA ASP A 21 6.64 -7.23 -0.70
C ASP A 21 6.39 -6.81 -2.15
N TRP A 22 6.08 -5.54 -2.36
CA TRP A 22 5.84 -4.96 -3.67
C TRP A 22 7.11 -4.26 -4.15
N MET A 23 7.67 -4.76 -5.25
CA MET A 23 8.86 -4.20 -5.86
C MET A 23 8.48 -2.98 -6.72
N PRO A 24 9.37 -1.97 -6.80
CA PRO A 24 9.27 -0.86 -7.73
C PRO A 24 8.67 -1.25 -9.11
N GLY A 25 7.60 -0.56 -9.52
CA GLY A 25 7.02 -0.67 -10.87
C GLY A 25 6.02 -1.82 -11.07
N GLN A 26 5.88 -2.71 -10.10
CA GLN A 26 4.86 -3.74 -10.15
C GLN A 26 3.46 -3.11 -10.16
N LYS A 27 2.56 -3.66 -10.98
CA LYS A 27 1.14 -3.30 -10.94
C LYS A 27 0.49 -3.86 -9.68
N VAL A 28 -0.17 -3.00 -8.91
CA VAL A 28 -0.85 -3.41 -7.68
C VAL A 28 -2.35 -3.63 -7.92
N PRO A 29 -2.95 -4.74 -7.45
CA PRO A 29 -4.38 -5.01 -7.63
C PRO A 29 -5.25 -4.18 -6.68
N ASN A 30 -4.68 -3.69 -5.57
CA ASN A 30 -5.40 -3.05 -4.48
C ASN A 30 -5.06 -1.56 -4.46
N ALA A 31 -6.08 -0.71 -4.63
CA ALA A 31 -5.92 0.73 -4.38
C ALA A 31 -5.81 0.97 -2.88
N GLY A 32 -4.83 1.75 -2.43
CA GLY A 32 -4.61 1.89 -0.99
C GLY A 32 -3.39 2.71 -0.62
N ILE A 33 -3.09 2.69 0.69
CA ILE A 33 -1.89 3.30 1.26
C ILE A 33 -0.82 2.23 1.38
N TYR A 34 0.33 2.50 0.76
CA TYR A 34 1.52 1.66 0.83
C TYR A 34 2.60 2.37 1.63
N ARG A 35 3.33 1.62 2.45
CA ARG A 35 4.45 2.07 3.25
C ARG A 35 5.76 1.51 2.71
N CYS A 36 6.78 2.35 2.60
CA CYS A 36 8.13 1.88 2.34
C CYS A 36 8.61 1.10 3.57
N ARG A 37 8.99 -0.16 3.38
CA ARG A 37 9.52 -1.02 4.45
C ARG A 37 10.84 -0.48 5.00
N THR A 38 11.59 0.26 4.19
CA THR A 38 12.95 0.72 4.49
C THR A 38 12.98 2.00 5.33
N CYS A 39 12.26 3.04 4.93
CA CYS A 39 12.26 4.34 5.63
C CYS A 39 10.94 4.63 6.37
N GLY A 40 9.84 3.99 5.97
CA GLY A 40 8.53 4.16 6.59
C GLY A 40 7.62 5.22 5.94
N ASP A 41 8.07 5.91 4.89
CA ASP A 41 7.25 6.85 4.13
C ASP A 41 6.04 6.16 3.49
N GLU A 42 4.96 6.93 3.32
CA GLU A 42 3.67 6.41 2.87
C GLU A 42 3.21 7.13 1.61
N ILE A 43 2.58 6.36 0.73
CA ILE A 43 2.04 6.84 -0.54
C ILE A 43 0.65 6.25 -0.79
N VAL A 44 -0.14 6.96 -1.60
CA VAL A 44 -1.38 6.43 -2.14
C VAL A 44 -1.12 5.85 -3.52
N VAL A 45 -1.65 4.65 -3.79
CA VAL A 45 -1.56 4.00 -5.11
C VAL A 45 -2.95 3.62 -5.57
N HIS A 46 -3.26 3.93 -6.83
CA HIS A 46 -4.52 3.57 -7.46
C HIS A 46 -4.55 2.10 -7.92
N LYS A 47 -5.75 1.56 -8.11
CA LYS A 47 -5.94 0.18 -8.57
C LYS A 47 -5.30 -0.02 -9.94
N ALA A 48 -4.57 -1.12 -10.11
CA ALA A 48 -3.84 -1.51 -11.32
C ALA A 48 -2.73 -0.53 -11.75
N ALA A 49 -2.44 0.50 -10.96
CA ALA A 49 -1.30 1.38 -11.19
C ALA A 49 0.01 0.66 -10.85
N ALA A 50 1.09 1.07 -11.51
CA ALA A 50 2.43 0.67 -11.12
C ALA A 50 2.81 1.36 -9.81
N ILE A 51 3.37 0.60 -8.86
CA ILE A 51 3.87 1.18 -7.61
C ILE A 51 5.12 2.03 -7.89
N PRO A 52 5.26 3.21 -7.26
CA PRO A 52 6.37 4.12 -7.53
C PRO A 52 7.74 3.47 -7.36
N GLN A 53 8.67 3.86 -8.24
CA GLN A 53 10.07 3.43 -8.16
C GLN A 53 10.79 4.09 -6.99
N ILE A 54 10.45 5.35 -6.76
CA ILE A 54 11.11 6.26 -5.84
C ILE A 54 10.03 7.14 -5.21
N HIS A 55 10.32 7.60 -4.00
CA HIS A 55 9.51 8.58 -3.27
C HIS A 55 10.38 9.65 -2.61
N HIS A 56 11.62 9.30 -2.28
CA HIS A 56 12.78 10.19 -2.15
C HIS A 56 14.06 9.35 -2.34
N GLU A 57 15.22 9.99 -2.36
CA GLU A 57 16.49 9.28 -2.54
C GLU A 57 16.92 8.55 -1.25
N HIS A 58 17.14 7.24 -1.36
CA HIS A 58 17.72 6.42 -0.30
C HIS A 58 19.25 6.37 -0.43
N THR A 59 19.94 7.49 -0.19
CA THR A 59 21.41 7.56 -0.42
C THR A 59 22.19 6.58 0.48
N VAL A 60 21.72 6.34 1.71
CA VAL A 60 22.35 5.44 2.69
C VAL A 60 21.45 4.24 3.06
N LEU A 61 20.16 4.34 2.76
CA LEU A 61 19.17 3.33 3.11
C LEU A 61 19.15 2.19 2.10
N GLY A 62 18.57 1.06 2.50
CA GLY A 62 18.36 -0.08 1.61
C GLY A 62 17.38 0.21 0.44
N PRO A 63 17.08 -0.80 -0.40
CA PRO A 63 16.25 -0.61 -1.58
C PRO A 63 14.82 -0.15 -1.20
N VAL A 64 14.16 0.55 -2.12
CA VAL A 64 12.73 0.86 -1.98
C VAL A 64 11.94 -0.44 -2.12
N VAL A 65 11.26 -0.85 -1.05
CA VAL A 65 10.34 -1.98 -1.02
C VAL A 65 9.06 -1.54 -0.35
N TRP A 66 7.91 -1.88 -0.94
CA TRP A 66 6.63 -1.40 -0.46
C TRP A 66 5.80 -2.51 0.20
N LYS A 67 5.06 -2.13 1.25
CA LYS A 67 4.07 -2.96 1.93
C LYS A 67 2.72 -2.27 1.90
N LEU A 68 1.65 -3.03 1.67
CA LEU A 68 0.29 -2.51 1.78
C LEU A 68 -0.08 -2.35 3.26
N LEU A 69 -0.67 -1.21 3.65
CA LEU A 69 -1.20 -1.00 5.01
C LEU A 69 -2.72 -1.07 5.07
N VAL A 70 -3.39 -0.43 4.11
CA VAL A 70 -4.86 -0.42 3.99
C VAL A 70 -5.22 -0.29 2.53
N PHE A 71 -6.30 -0.96 2.11
CA PHE A 71 -6.83 -0.83 0.76
C PHE A 71 -8.33 -0.59 0.75
N ALA A 72 -8.79 0.12 -0.27
CA ALA A 72 -10.20 0.32 -0.52
C ALA A 72 -10.83 -1.00 -1.01
N GLN A 73 -11.85 -1.48 -0.30
CA GLN A 73 -12.72 -2.51 -0.82
C GLN A 73 -13.72 -1.86 -1.77
N LYS A 74 -13.77 -2.33 -3.01
CA LYS A 74 -14.86 -1.94 -3.91
C LYS A 74 -16.13 -2.58 -3.35
N HIS A 75 -17.18 -1.78 -3.14
CA HIS A 75 -18.50 -2.33 -2.88
C HIS A 75 -18.81 -3.39 -3.96
N PRO A 76 -19.29 -4.59 -3.59
CA PRO A 76 -19.78 -5.52 -4.58
C PRO A 76 -20.80 -4.77 -5.43
N SER A 77 -20.57 -4.71 -6.74
CA SER A 77 -21.55 -4.16 -7.67
C SER A 77 -22.84 -4.92 -7.43
N ARG A 78 -23.90 -4.20 -7.03
CA ARG A 78 -25.25 -4.76 -6.97
C ARG A 78 -25.55 -5.31 -8.37
N PRO A 79 -26.03 -6.56 -8.50
CA PRO A 79 -26.47 -7.08 -9.78
C PRO A 79 -27.57 -6.21 -10.39
#